data_AF-A0A920PYI1-F1
#
_entry.id   AF-A0A920PYI1-F1
#
_cell.length_a   1.000
_cell.length_b   1.000
_cell.length_c   1.000
_cell.angle_alpha   90.00
_cell.angle_beta   90.00
_cell.angle_gamma   90.00
#
_symmetry.space_group_name_H-M   'P 1'
#
loop_
_entity.id
_entity.type
_entity.pdbx_description
1 polymer ?
#
loop_
_entity_poly.entity_id
_entity_poly.type
_entity_poly.pdbx_seq_one_letter_code
_entity_poly.pdbx_strand_id
1 'polypeptide(L)'
;MFNYQSTTLEPMGFHYRFSRGDRVKIVSGKLKGHTGTVDANVFQRSVDFPKDHLPCHYVLLDNDLVITINVSQVEALDEIIPVRRR
;
A
#
# COMPACT_ATOMS: atom_id res chain seq x y z
N MET A 1 -0.55 -38.28 17.58
CA MET A 1 -0.43 -37.19 18.57
C MET A 1 0.77 -36.36 18.13
N PHE A 2 0.56 -35.30 17.36
CA PHE A 2 1.65 -34.44 16.87
C PHE A 2 1.67 -33.19 17.74
N ASN A 3 2.73 -33.04 18.53
CA ASN A 3 3.02 -31.83 19.28
C ASN A 3 3.41 -30.74 18.28
N TYR A 4 2.47 -29.84 17.96
CA TYR A 4 2.80 -28.56 17.37
C TYR A 4 3.35 -27.67 18.47
N GLN A 5 4.67 -27.59 18.58
CA GLN A 5 5.30 -26.48 19.29
C GLN A 5 5.10 -25.23 18.43
N SER A 6 4.12 -24.42 18.81
CA SER A 6 3.96 -23.06 18.30
C SER A 6 5.11 -22.22 18.83
N THR A 7 6.23 -22.16 18.11
CA THR A 7 7.17 -21.04 18.24
C THR A 7 6.45 -19.80 17.75
N THR A 8 5.83 -19.07 18.68
CA THR A 8 5.36 -17.70 18.46
C THR A 8 6.56 -16.84 18.11
N LEU A 9 6.90 -16.80 16.83
CA LEU A 9 7.41 -15.57 16.26
C LEU A 9 6.21 -14.63 16.33
N GLU A 10 6.27 -13.63 17.21
CA GLU A 10 5.53 -12.39 17.00
C GLU A 10 5.60 -12.12 15.49
N PRO A 11 4.49 -12.12 14.73
CA PRO A 11 4.59 -11.82 13.32
C PRO A 11 5.26 -10.45 13.28
N MET A 12 6.43 -10.35 12.64
CA MET A 12 6.98 -9.05 12.26
C MET A 12 6.00 -8.45 11.27
N GLY A 13 4.91 -7.91 11.83
CA GLY A 13 3.74 -7.48 11.10
C GLY A 13 4.17 -6.27 10.33
N PHE A 14 4.19 -6.38 9.01
CA PHE A 14 4.34 -5.23 8.17
C PHE A 14 3.19 -4.28 8.50
N HIS A 15 3.54 -3.14 9.10
CA HIS A 15 2.55 -2.16 9.51
C HIS A 15 2.10 -1.39 8.27
N TYR A 16 1.04 -1.89 7.62
CA TYR A 16 0.40 -1.18 6.53
C TYR A 16 -0.23 0.10 7.09
N ARG A 17 0.35 1.25 6.74
CA ARG A 17 -0.16 2.56 7.14
C ARG A 17 -1.52 2.87 6.53
N PHE A 18 -1.79 2.31 5.35
CA PHE A 18 -3.01 2.52 4.59
C PHE A 18 -3.80 1.23 4.43
N SER A 19 -5.09 1.39 4.24
CA SER A 19 -6.11 0.35 4.17
C SER A 19 -7.08 0.64 3.04
N ARG A 20 -7.97 -0.31 2.75
CA ARG A 20 -8.93 -0.18 1.65
C ARG A 20 -9.76 1.11 1.77
N GLY A 21 -9.80 1.89 0.69
CA GLY A 21 -10.51 3.17 0.62
C GLY A 21 -9.62 4.38 0.87
N ASP A 22 -8.42 4.21 1.43
CA ASP A 22 -7.51 5.33 1.66
C ASP A 22 -6.99 5.91 0.34
N ARG A 23 -6.99 7.24 0.24
CA ARG A 23 -6.43 8.00 -0.87
C ARG A 23 -4.94 8.17 -0.69
N VAL A 24 -4.17 7.78 -1.70
CA VAL A 24 -2.72 7.80 -1.66
C VAL A 24 -2.13 8.50 -2.88
N LYS A 25 -0.95 9.08 -2.69
CA LYS A 25 -0.09 9.59 -3.75
C LYS A 25 1.17 8.75 -3.82
N ILE A 26 1.56 8.35 -5.02
CA ILE A 26 2.83 7.67 -5.25
C ILE A 26 3.95 8.72 -5.27
N VAL A 27 4.94 8.59 -4.40
CA VAL A 27 5.98 9.62 -4.17
C VAL A 27 7.34 9.27 -4.77
N SER A 28 7.54 8.01 -5.18
CA SER A 28 8.81 7.53 -5.75
C SER A 28 8.59 6.43 -6.79
N GLY A 29 9.62 6.11 -7.59
CA GLY A 29 9.58 5.05 -8.60
C GLY A 29 8.89 5.46 -9.91
N LYS A 30 8.59 4.48 -10.76
CA LYS A 30 8.10 4.70 -12.14
C LYS A 30 6.77 5.44 -12.22
N LEU A 31 5.91 5.30 -11.20
CA LEU A 31 4.57 5.88 -11.18
C LEU A 31 4.47 7.11 -10.28
N LYS A 32 5.59 7.73 -9.91
CA LYS A 32 5.64 8.94 -9.09
C LYS A 32 4.67 10.02 -9.64
N GLY A 33 3.92 10.63 -8.72
CA GLY A 33 2.96 11.69 -9.00
C GLY A 33 1.53 11.19 -9.25
N HIS A 34 1.34 9.90 -9.57
CA HIS A 34 0.00 9.34 -9.72
C HIS A 34 -0.69 9.22 -8.36
N THR A 35 -2.00 9.39 -8.39
CA THR A 35 -2.89 9.26 -7.24
C THR A 35 -3.87 8.13 -7.46
N GLY A 36 -4.36 7.57 -6.36
CA GLY A 36 -5.31 6.48 -6.41
C GLY A 36 -5.87 6.11 -5.04
N THR A 37 -6.64 5.04 -5.05
CA THR A 37 -7.31 4.49 -3.87
C THR A 37 -6.74 3.12 -3.56
N VAL A 38 -6.38 2.86 -2.31
CA VAL A 38 -5.97 1.52 -1.88
C VAL A 38 -7.18 0.58 -1.96
N ASP A 39 -7.03 -0.57 -2.63
CA ASP A 39 -8.05 -1.62 -2.66
C ASP A 39 -7.70 -2.76 -1.69
N ALA A 40 -6.43 -3.13 -1.58
CA ALA A 40 -5.98 -4.20 -0.68
C ALA A 40 -4.51 -4.08 -0.27
N ASN A 41 -4.17 -4.73 0.85
CA ASN A 41 -2.80 -4.92 1.32
C ASN A 41 -2.33 -6.33 0.94
N VAL A 42 -1.15 -6.44 0.33
CA VAL A 42 -0.65 -7.70 -0.26
C VAL A 42 0.85 -7.85 -0.04
N PHE A 43 1.33 -9.09 0.09
CA PHE A 43 2.77 -9.38 0.14
C PHE A 43 3.22 -10.05 -1.15
N GLN A 44 3.74 -9.26 -2.09
CA GLN A 44 4.08 -9.73 -3.44
C GLN A 44 5.06 -8.79 -4.16
N ARG A 45 5.33 -9.07 -5.44
CA ARG A 45 6.16 -8.24 -6.32
C ARG A 45 5.42 -6.98 -6.76
N SER A 46 6.16 -5.90 -6.99
CA SER A 46 5.61 -4.61 -7.42
C SER A 46 6.22 -4.12 -8.73
N VAL A 47 5.69 -3.01 -9.26
CA VAL A 47 6.13 -2.36 -10.51
C VAL A 47 7.63 -2.00 -10.50
N ASP A 48 8.13 -1.57 -9.35
CA ASP A 48 9.54 -1.17 -9.17
C ASP A 48 10.40 -2.27 -8.53
N PHE A 49 9.78 -3.26 -7.87
CA PHE A 49 10.46 -4.42 -7.27
C PHE A 49 9.92 -5.74 -7.86
N PRO A 50 10.24 -6.04 -9.13
CA PRO A 50 9.67 -7.20 -9.82
C PRO A 50 10.26 -8.55 -9.38
N LYS A 51 11.37 -8.55 -8.62
CA LYS A 51 12.07 -9.78 -8.18
C LYS A 51 11.77 -10.13 -6.73
N ASP A 52 11.45 -9.13 -5.90
CA ASP A 52 11.33 -9.27 -4.46
C ASP A 52 9.85 -9.33 -4.04
N HIS A 53 9.53 -10.24 -3.12
CA HIS A 53 8.22 -10.22 -2.47
C HIS A 53 8.30 -9.31 -1.27
N LEU A 54 7.55 -8.21 -1.33
CA LEU A 54 7.58 -7.16 -0.32
C LEU A 54 6.14 -6.75 0.05
N PRO A 55 5.95 -6.07 1.19
CA PRO A 55 4.66 -5.49 1.53
C PRO A 55 4.29 -4.43 0.51
N CYS A 56 3.09 -4.54 -0.03
CA CYS A 56 2.59 -3.69 -1.10
C CYS A 56 1.11 -3.37 -0.91
N HIS A 57 0.65 -2.34 -1.62
CA HIS A 57 -0.75 -2.03 -1.81
C HIS A 57 -1.17 -2.38 -3.24
N TYR A 58 -2.35 -2.97 -3.41
CA TYR A 58 -3.12 -2.78 -4.64
C TYR A 58 -3.72 -1.39 -4.61
N VAL A 59 -3.38 -0.58 -5.62
CA VAL A 59 -3.90 0.78 -5.77
C VAL A 59 -4.64 0.86 -7.10
N LEU A 60 -5.91 1.23 -7.04
CA LEU A 60 -6.67 1.68 -8.20
C LEU A 60 -6.29 3.14 -8.45
N LEU A 61 -5.50 3.39 -9.49
CA LEU A 61 -5.14 4.73 -9.92
C LEU A 61 -6.37 5.45 -10.46
N ASP A 62 -6.34 6.79 -10.40
CA ASP A 62 -7.45 7.64 -10.89
C ASP A 62 -7.66 7.58 -12.42
N ASN A 63 -6.76 6.91 -13.14
CA ASN A 63 -6.88 6.59 -14.57
C ASN A 63 -7.38 5.16 -14.82
N ASP A 64 -8.04 4.56 -13.83
CA ASP A 64 -8.64 3.21 -13.85
C ASP A 64 -7.65 2.04 -13.97
N LEU A 65 -6.34 2.28 -13.84
CA LEU A 65 -5.33 1.22 -13.80
C LEU A 65 -5.15 0.69 -12.37
N VAL A 66 -5.18 -0.64 -12.21
CA VAL A 66 -4.81 -1.29 -10.95
C VAL A 66 -3.34 -1.65 -10.98
N ILE A 67 -2.60 -1.22 -9.96
CA ILE A 67 -1.17 -1.49 -9.81
C ILE A 67 -0.85 -2.15 -8.48
N THR A 68 0.31 -2.80 -8.41
CA THR A 68 0.93 -3.17 -7.14
C THR A 68 2.11 -2.24 -6.86
N ILE A 69 2.10 -1.56 -5.71
CA ILE A 69 3.15 -0.62 -5.32
C ILE A 69 3.64 -0.93 -3.90
N ASN A 70 4.95 -0.79 -3.65
CA ASN A 70 5.49 -1.05 -2.32
C ASN A 70 4.98 -0.01 -1.28
N VAL A 71 4.76 -0.45 -0.03
CA VAL A 71 4.25 0.42 1.05
C VAL A 71 5.10 1.67 1.32
N SER A 72 6.41 1.62 1.03
CA SER A 72 7.33 2.75 1.22
C SER A 72 7.25 3.81 0.12
N GLN A 73 6.54 3.53 -0.98
CA GLN A 73 6.46 4.43 -2.14
C GLN A 73 5.18 5.29 -2.15
N VAL A 74 4.36 5.22 -1.10
CA VAL A 74 3.08 5.93 -1.01
C VAL A 74 2.99 6.82 0.23
N GLU A 75 2.35 7.96 0.07
CA GLU A 75 1.95 8.86 1.15
C GLU A 75 0.45 9.14 1.08
N ALA A 76 -0.12 9.66 2.17
CA ALA A 76 -1.52 10.10 2.19
C ALA A 76 -1.71 11.19 1.13
N LEU A 77 -2.77 11.11 0.35
CA LEU A 77 -3.16 12.23 -0.50
C LEU A 77 -3.82 13.27 0.40
N ASP A 78 -3.08 14.32 0.78
CA ASP A 78 -3.65 15.46 1.48
C ASP A 78 -4.73 16.10 0.59
N GLU A 79 -5.99 15.79 0.86
CA GLU A 79 -7.09 16.56 0.29
C GLU A 79 -7.00 17.95 0.90
N ILE A 80 -6.71 18.95 0.08
CA ILE A 80 -6.99 20.35 0.44
C ILE A 80 -8.51 20.42 0.58
N ILE A 81 -9.04 20.11 1.75
CA ILE A 81 -10.43 20.40 2.07
C ILE A 81 -10.52 21.93 2.04
N PRO A 82 -11.25 22.56 1.10
CA PRO A 82 -11.50 23.98 1.21
C PRO A 82 -12.29 24.14 2.51
N VAL A 83 -11.68 24.80 3.50
CA VAL A 83 -12.34 25.18 4.74
C VAL A 83 -13.62 25.91 4.33
N ARG A 84 -14.79 25.27 4.49
CA ARG A 84 -16.08 25.94 4.35
C ARG A 84 -16.10 27.02 5.42
N ARG A 85 -15.77 28.25 5.04
CA ARG A 85 -16.02 29.43 5.87
C ARG A 85 -17.54 29.46 6.11
N ARG A 86 -17.94 29.26 7.37
CA ARG A 86 -19.28 29.57 7.86
C ARG A 86 -19.43 31.09 7.95
#